data_AF-A0A9D5WL16-F1
#
_entry.id   AF-A0A9D5WL16-F1
#
_cell.length_a   1.000
_cell.length_b   1.000
_cell.length_c   1.000
_cell.angle_alpha   90.00
_cell.angle_beta   90.00
_cell.angle_gamma   90.00
#
_symmetry.space_group_name_H-M   'P 1'
#
loop_
_entity.id
_entity.type
_entity.pdbx_description
1 polymer ?
#
loop_
_entity_poly.entity_id
_entity_poly.type
_entity_poly.pdbx_seq_one_letter_code
_entity_poly.pdbx_strand_id
1 'polypeptide(L)'
;MRPLDIIKNGITTENPTFVLLLGMCPTLATTSSALNGLAMGLATMFVLICSNSAISLIKHLVPDAVRIPSYIVVIAGFVTIVQLLMQAYLPALYASLGLFIPLIVVNCIVLG
;
A
#
# COMPACT_ATOMS: atom_id res chain seq x y z
N MET A 1 -23.76 -1.16 17.99
CA MET A 1 -22.64 -2.12 17.86
C MET A 1 -21.67 -1.87 19.00
N ARG A 2 -21.28 -2.89 19.77
CA ARG A 2 -20.39 -2.70 20.92
C ARG A 2 -18.98 -2.39 20.40
N PRO A 3 -18.25 -1.42 20.99
CA PRO A 3 -16.92 -1.02 20.50
C PRO A 3 -15.90 -2.17 20.55
N LEU A 4 -16.09 -3.13 21.47
CA LEU A 4 -15.27 -4.35 21.57
C LEU A 4 -15.42 -5.29 20.37
N ASP A 5 -16.59 -5.35 19.74
CA ASP A 5 -16.80 -6.22 18.56
C ASP A 5 -16.10 -5.67 17.32
N ILE A 6 -15.97 -4.33 17.21
CA ILE A 6 -15.28 -3.67 16.09
C ILE A 6 -13.77 -3.93 16.14
N ILE A 7 -13.18 -3.84 17.34
CA ILE A 7 -11.75 -4.10 17.55
C ILE A 7 -11.44 -5.59 17.37
N LYS A 8 -12.31 -6.48 17.87
CA LYS A 8 -12.16 -7.93 17.70
C LYS A 8 -12.27 -8.35 16.23
N ASN A 9 -13.16 -7.71 15.46
CA ASN A 9 -13.28 -7.96 14.03
C ASN A 9 -12.07 -7.48 13.23
N GLY A 10 -11.54 -6.28 13.51
CA GLY A 10 -10.38 -5.75 12.79
C GLY A 10 -9.08 -6.54 13.02
N ILE A 11 -8.89 -7.12 14.20
CA ILE A 11 -7.65 -7.85 14.55
C ILE A 11 -7.70 -9.34 14.17
N THR A 12 -8.83 -10.03 14.38
CA THR A 12 -8.88 -11.49 14.31
C THR A 12 -9.72 -12.03 13.15
N THR A 13 -10.96 -11.57 12.97
CA THR A 13 -11.89 -12.22 12.02
C THR A 13 -11.81 -11.67 10.60
N GLU A 14 -11.50 -10.39 10.42
CA GLU A 14 -11.51 -9.70 9.11
C GLU A 14 -10.14 -9.09 8.75
N ASN A 15 -9.05 -9.53 9.38
CA ASN A 15 -7.73 -8.96 9.11
C ASN A 15 -7.27 -9.35 7.68
N PRO A 16 -7.02 -8.37 6.78
CA PRO A 16 -6.70 -8.64 5.38
C PRO A 16 -5.41 -9.45 5.20
N THR A 17 -4.46 -9.33 6.12
CA THR A 17 -3.16 -10.03 6.04
C THR A 17 -3.22 -11.45 6.57
N PHE A 18 -3.90 -11.68 7.70
CA PHE A 18 -3.93 -12.99 8.37
C PHE A 18 -5.05 -13.90 7.89
N VAL A 19 -6.22 -13.35 7.53
CA VAL A 19 -7.41 -14.14 7.18
C VAL A 19 -7.66 -14.16 5.68
N LEU A 20 -7.59 -13.00 5.01
CA LEU A 20 -7.82 -12.91 3.56
C LEU A 20 -6.55 -13.20 2.73
N LEU A 21 -5.38 -13.32 3.37
CA LEU A 21 -4.08 -13.55 2.72
C LEU A 21 -3.76 -12.54 1.60
N LEU A 22 -4.23 -11.30 1.74
CA LEU A 22 -3.98 -10.21 0.80
C LEU A 22 -2.71 -9.45 1.17
N GLY A 23 -2.00 -8.95 0.16
CA GLY A 23 -0.82 -8.10 0.35
C GLY A 23 0.42 -8.80 0.88
N MET A 24 0.50 -10.15 0.80
CA MET A 24 1.61 -10.95 1.35
C MET A 24 2.98 -10.62 0.76
N CYS A 25 3.06 -10.11 -0.47
CA CYS A 25 4.32 -9.83 -1.16
C CYS A 25 5.21 -8.83 -0.38
N PRO A 26 4.74 -7.63 -0.01
CA PRO A 26 5.52 -6.73 0.83
C PRO A 26 5.61 -7.16 2.30
N THR A 27 4.61 -7.87 2.84
CA THR A 27 4.62 -8.30 4.25
C THR A 27 5.73 -9.31 4.51
N LEU A 28 5.85 -10.33 3.66
CA LEU A 28 6.91 -11.34 3.75
C LEU A 28 8.29 -10.72 3.48
N ALA A 29 8.39 -9.81 2.51
CA ALA A 29 9.65 -9.15 2.18
C ALA A 29 10.20 -8.26 3.32
N THR A 30 9.32 -7.66 4.13
CA THR A 30 9.72 -6.68 5.17
C THR A 30 9.85 -7.27 6.56
N THR A 31 9.65 -8.58 6.72
CA THR A 31 9.81 -9.30 8.00
C THR A 31 11.28 -9.34 8.47
N SER A 32 12.23 -8.92 7.64
CA SER A 32 13.66 -8.90 7.98
C SER A 32 14.00 -7.95 9.14
N SER A 33 13.25 -6.85 9.31
CA SER A 33 13.59 -5.81 10.29
C SER A 33 12.36 -4.97 10.65
N ALA A 34 12.17 -4.68 11.94
CA ALA A 34 11.06 -3.85 12.42
C ALA A 34 11.04 -2.45 11.78
N LEU A 35 12.21 -1.83 11.57
CA LEU A 35 12.31 -0.55 10.87
C LEU A 35 11.83 -0.62 9.42
N ASN A 36 12.17 -1.70 8.70
CA ASN A 36 11.80 -1.89 7.30
C ASN A 36 10.28 -2.10 7.15
N GLY A 37 9.70 -2.91 8.03
CA GLY A 37 8.24 -3.12 8.08
C GLY A 37 7.49 -1.84 8.42
N LEU A 38 7.96 -1.08 9.40
CA LEU A 38 7.32 0.18 9.80
C LEU A 38 7.42 1.24 8.68
N ALA A 39 8.56 1.36 8.03
CA ALA A 39 8.75 2.27 6.91
C ALA A 39 7.86 1.92 5.71
N MET A 40 7.81 0.64 5.32
CA MET A 40 6.94 0.19 4.23
C MET A 40 5.46 0.35 4.56
N GLY A 41 5.04 0.07 5.80
CA GLY A 41 3.66 0.26 6.25
C GLY A 41 3.23 1.73 6.27
N LEU A 42 4.09 2.64 6.72
CA LEU A 42 3.81 4.08 6.66
C LEU A 42 3.77 4.59 5.22
N ALA A 43 4.69 4.13 4.37
CA ALA A 43 4.70 4.48 2.95
C ALA A 43 3.43 4.02 2.24
N THR A 44 3.01 2.76 2.45
CA THR A 44 1.78 2.23 1.83
C THR A 44 0.53 2.94 2.34
N MET A 45 0.45 3.26 3.63
CA MET A 45 -0.65 4.04 4.22
C MET A 45 -0.77 5.42 3.57
N PHE A 46 0.34 6.13 3.42
CA PHE A 46 0.37 7.44 2.78
C PHE A 46 -0.09 7.36 1.31
N VAL A 47 0.47 6.41 0.55
CA VAL A 47 0.10 6.17 -0.85
C VAL A 47 -1.38 5.80 -0.98
N LEU A 48 -1.94 4.97 -0.09
CA LEU A 48 -3.35 4.58 -0.09
C LEU A 48 -4.29 5.77 0.07
N ILE A 49 -3.99 6.67 1.02
CA ILE A 49 -4.80 7.87 1.29
C ILE A 49 -4.77 8.81 0.07
N CYS A 50 -3.58 9.08 -0.46
CA CYS A 50 -3.41 9.94 -1.64
C CYS A 50 -4.03 9.32 -2.91
N SER A 51 -3.85 8.02 -3.12
CA SER A 51 -4.36 7.36 -4.33
C SER A 51 -5.89 7.25 -4.29
N ASN A 52 -6.49 6.88 -3.15
CA ASN A 52 -7.96 6.81 -3.04
C ASN A 52 -8.63 8.18 -3.23
N SER A 53 -8.03 9.25 -2.72
CA SER A 53 -8.55 10.61 -2.95
C SER A 53 -8.48 11.00 -4.42
N ALA A 54 -7.37 10.71 -5.12
CA ALA A 54 -7.22 10.98 -6.55
C ALA A 54 -8.15 10.11 -7.42
N ILE A 55 -8.24 8.81 -7.12
CA ILE A 55 -9.09 7.85 -7.85
C ILE A 55 -10.56 8.23 -7.71
N SER A 56 -10.99 8.68 -6.53
CA SER A 56 -12.38 9.14 -6.31
C SER A 56 -12.79 10.28 -7.25
N LEU A 57 -11.88 11.22 -7.56
CA LEU A 57 -12.13 12.28 -8.54
C LEU A 57 -12.22 11.77 -9.99
N ILE A 58 -11.44 10.75 -10.33
CA ILE A 58 -11.26 10.29 -11.71
C ILE A 58 -12.27 9.18 -12.08
N LYS A 59 -12.88 8.50 -11.11
CA LYS A 59 -13.70 7.30 -11.34
C LYS A 59 -14.84 7.47 -12.35
N HIS A 60 -15.36 8.68 -12.52
CA HIS A 60 -16.49 8.96 -13.42
C HIS A 60 -16.09 9.06 -14.90
N LEU A 61 -14.79 9.24 -15.19
CA LEU A 61 -14.29 9.38 -16.56
C LEU A 61 -13.75 8.07 -17.15
N VAL A 62 -13.51 7.05 -16.32
CA VAL A 62 -12.78 5.84 -16.73
C VAL A 62 -13.74 4.73 -17.17
N PRO A 63 -13.65 4.23 -18.43
CA PRO A 63 -14.44 3.10 -18.88
C PRO A 63 -14.00 1.79 -18.22
N ASP A 64 -14.95 0.87 -17.99
CA ASP A 64 -14.74 -0.34 -17.18
C ASP A 64 -13.60 -1.24 -17.67
N ALA A 65 -13.36 -1.28 -18.98
CA ALA A 65 -12.30 -2.10 -19.58
C ALA A 65 -10.87 -1.67 -19.17
N VAL A 66 -10.67 -0.41 -18.76
CA VAL A 66 -9.34 0.16 -18.45
C VAL A 66 -9.22 0.63 -17.00
N ARG A 67 -10.17 0.24 -16.14
CA ARG A 67 -10.19 0.65 -14.73
C ARG A 67 -8.94 0.19 -13.96
N ILE A 68 -8.61 -1.10 -14.02
CA ILE A 68 -7.47 -1.65 -13.28
C ILE A 68 -6.13 -1.02 -13.73
N PRO A 69 -5.80 -0.95 -15.03
CA PRO A 69 -4.59 -0.27 -15.49
C PRO A 69 -4.52 1.21 -15.08
N SER A 70 -5.65 1.93 -15.15
CA SER A 70 -5.69 3.35 -14.79
C SER A 70 -5.34 3.58 -13.32
N TYR A 71 -5.85 2.74 -12.41
CA TYR A 71 -5.59 2.86 -10.98
C TYR A 71 -4.12 2.55 -10.67
N ILE A 72 -3.55 1.53 -11.31
CA ILE A 72 -2.13 1.18 -11.20
C ILE A 72 -1.23 2.36 -11.59
N VAL A 73 -1.55 3.07 -12.68
CA VAL A 73 -0.75 4.24 -13.12
C VAL A 73 -0.80 5.38 -12.11
N VAL A 74 -1.98 5.67 -11.54
CA VAL A 74 -2.13 6.70 -10.49
C VAL A 74 -1.31 6.33 -9.26
N ILE A 75 -1.44 5.10 -8.77
CA ILE A 75 -0.69 4.59 -7.61
C ILE A 75 0.82 4.63 -7.90
N ALA A 76 1.25 4.19 -9.09
CA ALA A 76 2.65 4.21 -9.51
C ALA A 76 3.23 5.62 -9.44
N GLY A 77 2.51 6.64 -9.91
CA GLY A 77 2.93 8.03 -9.81
C GLY A 77 3.20 8.49 -8.38
N PHE A 78 2.30 8.18 -7.44
CA PHE A 78 2.49 8.49 -6.02
C PHE A 78 3.65 7.71 -5.40
N VAL A 79 3.79 6.42 -5.75
CA VAL A 79 4.89 5.59 -5.28
C VAL A 79 6.24 6.13 -5.78
N THR A 80 6.33 6.62 -7.02
CA THR A 80 7.56 7.25 -7.53
C THR A 80 7.94 8.50 -6.75
N ILE A 81 6.96 9.32 -6.34
CA ILE A 81 7.22 10.49 -5.48
C ILE A 81 7.79 10.04 -4.13
N VAL A 82 7.23 9.00 -3.51
CA VAL A 82 7.75 8.42 -2.26
C VAL A 82 9.15 7.86 -2.45
N GLN A 83 9.41 7.21 -3.59
CA GLN A 83 10.73 6.66 -3.92
C GLN A 83 11.80 7.75 -3.95
N LEU A 84 11.51 8.88 -4.59
CA LEU A 84 12.41 10.04 -4.66
C LEU A 84 12.62 10.67 -3.28
N LEU A 85 11.56 10.78 -2.47
CA LEU A 85 11.66 11.30 -1.09
C LEU A 85 12.52 10.38 -0.20
N MET A 86 12.36 9.06 -0.28
CA MET A 86 13.18 8.13 0.50
C MET A 86 14.65 8.18 0.09
N GLN A 87 14.95 8.33 -1.20
CA GLN A 87 16.32 8.49 -1.68
C GLN A 87 16.98 9.77 -1.16
N ALA A 88 16.20 10.86 -0.98
CA ALA A 88 16.69 12.13 -0.47
C ALA A 88 16.89 12.16 1.07
N TYR A 89 15.98 11.56 1.85
CA TYR A 89 16.00 11.66 3.31
C TYR A 89 16.57 10.43 4.04
N LEU A 90 16.43 9.23 3.48
CA LEU A 90 16.83 7.96 4.13
C LEU A 90 17.58 7.01 3.16
N PRO A 91 18.82 7.36 2.74
CA PRO A 91 19.58 6.54 1.79
C PRO A 91 19.88 5.13 2.29
N ALA A 92 20.02 4.95 3.62
CA ALA A 92 20.23 3.63 4.23
C ALA A 92 19.00 2.71 4.07
N LEU A 93 17.77 3.25 4.21
CA LEU A 93 16.56 2.47 3.94
C LEU A 93 16.37 2.23 2.45
N TYR A 94 16.70 3.22 1.61
CA TYR A 94 16.58 3.10 0.16
C TYR A 94 17.44 1.96 -0.40
N ALA A 95 18.63 1.73 0.15
CA ALA A 95 19.50 0.62 -0.25
C ALA A 95 18.85 -0.77 -0.03
N SER A 96 17.99 -0.91 0.99
CA SER A 96 17.30 -2.17 1.29
C SER A 96 15.89 -2.26 0.70
N LEU A 97 15.14 -1.16 0.65
CA LEU A 97 13.76 -1.10 0.18
C LEU A 97 13.62 -0.72 -1.30
N GLY A 98 14.68 -0.24 -1.95
CA GLY A 98 14.67 0.24 -3.34
C GLY A 98 13.97 -0.70 -4.31
N LEU A 99 14.26 -2.00 -4.20
CA LEU A 99 13.66 -3.07 -5.01
C LEU A 99 12.24 -3.44 -4.58
N PHE A 100 11.85 -3.13 -3.34
CA PHE A 100 10.54 -3.47 -2.77
C PHE A 100 9.51 -2.36 -2.92
N ILE A 101 9.91 -1.13 -3.23
CA ILE A 101 8.99 0.00 -3.45
C ILE A 101 7.98 -0.27 -4.59
N PRO A 102 8.36 -0.87 -5.73
CA PRO A 102 7.40 -1.27 -6.76
C PRO A 102 6.36 -2.30 -6.29
N LEU A 103 6.65 -3.09 -5.26
CA LEU A 103 5.67 -4.05 -4.70
C LEU A 103 4.48 -3.35 -4.03
N ILE A 104 4.58 -2.04 -3.74
CA ILE A 104 3.46 -1.22 -3.25
C ILE A 104 2.40 -1.05 -4.35
N VAL A 105 2.84 -0.86 -5.60
CA VAL A 105 1.94 -0.62 -6.75
C VAL A 105 1.09 -1.85 -7.06
N VAL A 106 1.70 -3.03 -7.00
CA VAL A 106 1.04 -4.31 -7.26
C VAL A 106 0.46 -4.95 -5.99
N ASN A 107 0.38 -4.20 -4.89
CA ASN A 107 -0.16 -4.73 -3.65
C ASN A 107 -1.67 -4.96 -3.79
N CYS A 108 -2.10 -6.20 -3.58
CA CYS A 108 -3.50 -6.61 -3.68
C CYS A 108 -4.43 -5.88 -2.67
N ILE A 109 -3.91 -5.40 -1.54
CA ILE A 109 -4.65 -4.58 -0.57
C ILE A 109 -4.96 -3.19 -1.13
N VAL A 110 -4.11 -2.68 -2.03
CA VAL A 110 -4.26 -1.33 -2.62
C VAL A 110 -5.16 -1.37 -3.85
N LEU A 111 -5.18 -2.50 -4.57
CA LEU A 111 -6.03 -2.73 -5.73
C LEU A 111 -7.47 -3.14 -5.37
N GLY A 112 -7.67 -3.66 -4.16
CA GLY A 112 -8.93 -4.20 -3.65
C GLY A 112 -9.84 -3.15 -3.01
#